data_AF-A0A524AGE9-F1
#
_entry.id   AF-A0A524AGE9-F1
#
_cell.length_a   1.000
_cell.length_b   1.000
_cell.length_c   1.000
_cell.angle_alpha   90.00
_cell.angle_beta   90.00
_cell.angle_gamma   90.00
#
_symmetry.space_group_name_H-M   'P 1'
#
loop_
_entity.id
_entity.type
_entity.pdbx_description
1 polymer ?
#
loop_
_entity_poly.entity_id
_entity_poly.type
_entity_poly.pdbx_seq_one_letter_code
_entity_poly.pdbx_strand_id
1 'polypeptide(L)'
;HELRPSRIILASIVEGVYDSDPLQNPQARLFREIEPGNIAQVERMLSGSHGVDVTGGMLTKVREMYALVRSQPSLSVHLISGQRERLIEKALLGQAFGEGTLIR
;
A
#
# COMPACT_ATOMS: atom_id res chain seq x y z
N HIS A 1 22.49 -11.15 10.70
CA HIS A 1 22.57 -9.89 9.94
C HIS A 1 21.15 -9.49 9.60
N GLU A 2 20.68 -8.33 10.08
CA GLU A 2 19.36 -7.79 9.72
C GLU A 2 19.50 -6.82 8.56
N LEU A 3 18.54 -6.83 7.63
CA LEU A 3 18.50 -5.91 6.49
C LEU A 3 17.91 -4.57 6.93
N ARG A 4 18.47 -3.46 6.42
CA ARG A 4 17.96 -2.09 6.62
C ARG A 4 17.64 -1.45 5.27
N PRO A 5 16.55 -1.87 4.61
CA PRO A 5 16.20 -1.33 3.30
C PRO A 5 15.77 0.14 3.42
N SER A 6 16.03 0.93 2.37
CA SER A 6 15.43 2.26 2.19
C SER A 6 14.08 2.19 1.45
N ARG A 7 13.80 1.07 0.77
CA ARG A 7 12.56 0.85 0.01
C ARG A 7 12.08 -0.59 0.15
N ILE A 8 10.80 -0.78 0.38
CA ILE A 8 10.08 -2.05 0.24
C ILE A 8 9.02 -1.86 -0.84
N ILE A 9 8.93 -2.80 -1.78
CA ILE A 9 7.91 -2.80 -2.83
C ILE A 9 7.00 -4.00 -2.58
N LEU A 10 5.70 -3.77 -2.41
CA LEU A 10 4.70 -4.82 -2.26
C LEU A 10 3.87 -4.91 -3.54
N ALA A 11 4.09 -5.95 -4.33
CA ALA A 11 3.32 -6.23 -5.53
C ALA A 11 2.03 -6.99 -5.17
N SER A 12 0.88 -6.48 -5.60
CA SER A 12 -0.44 -7.08 -5.32
C SER A 12 -1.27 -7.25 -6.60
N ILE A 13 -2.43 -7.91 -6.49
CA ILE A 13 -3.38 -8.03 -7.60
C ILE A 13 -4.19 -6.74 -7.87
N VAL A 14 -4.12 -5.75 -6.96
CA VAL A 14 -4.72 -4.42 -7.12
C VAL A 14 -3.63 -3.36 -7.19
N GLU A 15 -3.99 -2.14 -7.61
CA GLU A 15 -2.99 -1.07 -7.79
C GLU A 15 -2.36 -0.57 -6.49
N GLY A 16 -3.06 -0.70 -5.36
CA GLY A 16 -2.61 -0.26 -4.04
C GLY A 16 -3.72 -0.36 -3.00
N VAL A 17 -3.77 0.58 -2.07
CA VAL A 17 -4.77 0.65 -0.99
C VAL A 17 -5.93 1.52 -1.44
N TYR A 18 -7.15 0.98 -1.37
CA TYR A 18 -8.38 1.69 -1.73
C TYR A 18 -9.28 1.91 -0.51
N ASP A 19 -10.19 2.88 -0.61
CA ASP A 19 -11.23 3.15 0.40
C ASP A 19 -12.33 2.07 0.47
N SER A 20 -12.42 1.21 -0.56
CA SER A 20 -13.39 0.11 -0.70
C SER A 20 -12.84 -0.90 -1.72
N ASP A 21 -13.55 -2.00 -2.01
CA ASP A 21 -13.06 -2.98 -3.00
C ASP A 21 -12.96 -2.38 -4.40
N PRO A 22 -11.79 -2.28 -5.03
CA PRO A 22 -11.75 -1.92 -6.45
C PRO A 22 -12.31 -3.05 -7.34
N LEU A 23 -12.40 -4.29 -6.86
CA LEU A 23 -12.92 -5.43 -7.63
C LEU A 23 -14.46 -5.52 -7.60
N GLN A 24 -15.10 -4.94 -6.58
CA GLN A 24 -16.57 -4.92 -6.44
C GLN A 24 -17.17 -3.52 -6.58
N ASN A 25 -16.40 -2.48 -6.27
CA ASN A 25 -16.81 -1.08 -6.36
C ASN A 25 -15.94 -0.33 -7.39
N PRO A 26 -16.46 -0.07 -8.60
CA PRO A 26 -15.73 0.69 -9.61
C PRO A 26 -15.50 2.16 -9.23
N GLN A 27 -16.16 2.66 -8.17
CA GLN A 27 -15.95 4.00 -7.62
C GLN A 27 -14.90 4.04 -6.51
N ALA A 28 -14.28 2.90 -6.17
CA ALA A 28 -13.26 2.83 -5.14
C ALA A 28 -12.11 3.79 -5.45
N ARG A 29 -11.68 4.54 -4.45
CA ARG A 29 -10.63 5.56 -4.60
C ARG A 29 -9.33 5.07 -3.99
N LEU A 30 -8.27 5.17 -4.79
CA LEU A 30 -6.92 4.82 -4.39
C LEU A 30 -6.35 5.88 -3.43
N PHE A 31 -5.83 5.45 -2.29
CA PHE A 31 -4.98 6.28 -1.46
C PHE A 31 -3.60 6.38 -2.12
N ARG A 32 -3.22 7.57 -2.58
CA ARG A 32 -1.89 7.77 -3.20
C ARG A 32 -0.76 7.75 -2.19
N GLU A 33 -1.03 8.27 -1.00
CA GLU A 33 -0.06 8.36 0.10
C GLU A 33 -0.75 8.04 1.43
N ILE A 34 -0.04 7.32 2.30
CA ILE A 34 -0.42 7.03 3.68
C ILE A 34 0.67 7.60 4.57
N GLU A 35 0.25 8.48 5.46
CA GLU A 35 1.11 9.27 6.32
C GLU A 35 0.44 9.44 7.69
N PRO A 36 1.14 10.01 8.71
CA PRO A 36 0.55 10.21 10.03
C PRO A 36 -0.79 10.97 10.03
N GLY A 37 -1.02 11.86 9.06
CA GLY A 37 -2.25 12.64 8.95
C GLY A 37 -3.49 11.83 8.54
N ASN A 38 -3.33 10.68 7.88
CA ASN A 38 -4.46 9.95 7.28
C ASN A 38 -4.56 8.46 7.66
N ILE A 39 -3.58 7.88 8.35
CA ILE A 39 -3.57 6.45 8.70
C ILE A 39 -4.86 6.01 9.43
N ALA A 40 -5.38 6.82 10.36
CA ALA A 40 -6.61 6.51 11.09
C ALA A 40 -7.87 6.50 10.18
N GLN A 41 -7.86 7.26 9.08
CA GLN A 41 -8.92 7.17 8.06
C GLN A 41 -8.78 5.89 7.25
N VAL A 42 -7.56 5.57 6.80
CA VAL A 42 -7.28 4.36 6.02
C VAL A 42 -7.70 3.10 6.79
N GLU A 43 -7.33 2.99 8.07
CA GLU A 43 -7.70 1.86 8.91
C GLU A 43 -9.21 1.70 9.10
N ARG A 44 -9.94 2.82 9.27
CA ARG A 44 -11.41 2.80 9.37
C ARG A 44 -12.06 2.31 8.08
N MET A 45 -11.55 2.73 6.92
CA MET A 45 -12.08 2.30 5.63
C MET A 45 -11.80 0.81 5.37
N LEU A 46 -10.58 0.36 5.68
CA LEU A 46 -10.21 -1.04 5.52
C LEU A 46 -10.94 -1.97 6.50
N SER A 47 -11.29 -1.51 7.70
CA SER A 47 -12.08 -2.29 8.67
C SER A 47 -13.58 -2.32 8.37
N GLY A 48 -14.14 -1.26 7.75
CA GLY A 48 -15.55 -1.19 7.35
C GLY A 48 -15.87 -1.89 6.03
N SER A 49 -14.84 -2.21 5.23
CA SER A 49 -14.92 -2.93 3.97
C SER A 49 -15.28 -4.41 4.17
N HIS A 50 -16.56 -4.68 4.40
CA HIS A 50 -17.10 -6.03 4.60
C HIS A 50 -16.97 -6.95 3.36
N GLY A 51 -16.55 -6.42 2.20
CA GLY A 51 -16.50 -7.15 0.94
C GLY A 51 -15.13 -7.70 0.51
N VAL A 52 -14.02 -7.30 1.14
CA VAL A 52 -12.67 -7.46 0.53
C VAL A 52 -11.63 -8.01 1.47
N ASP A 53 -11.83 -7.84 2.77
CA ASP A 53 -10.89 -8.36 3.74
C ASP A 53 -11.46 -9.55 4.51
N VAL A 54 -11.87 -10.59 3.78
CA VAL A 54 -12.07 -11.93 4.36
C VAL A 54 -10.74 -12.58 4.84
N THR A 55 -9.61 -11.87 4.75
CA THR A 55 -8.30 -12.34 5.25
C THR A 55 -7.67 -11.47 6.34
N GLY A 56 -8.24 -10.30 6.66
CA GLY A 56 -7.53 -9.26 7.45
C GLY A 56 -6.18 -8.82 6.85
N GLY A 57 -5.93 -9.17 5.59
CA GLY A 57 -4.62 -9.15 4.96
C GLY A 57 -4.19 -7.78 4.44
N MET A 58 -5.09 -6.90 4.00
CA MET A 58 -4.70 -5.55 3.55
C MET A 58 -4.53 -4.62 4.73
N LEU A 59 -5.46 -4.64 5.69
CA LEU A 59 -5.34 -3.85 6.92
C LEU A 59 -4.07 -4.22 7.70
N THR A 60 -3.79 -5.51 7.84
CA THR A 60 -2.56 -5.97 8.53
C THR A 60 -1.31 -5.51 7.79
N LYS A 61 -1.25 -5.66 6.46
CA LYS A 61 -0.10 -5.17 5.66
C LYS A 61 0.12 -3.68 5.83
N VAL A 62 -0.95 -2.87 5.75
CA VAL A 62 -0.83 -1.41 5.92
C VAL A 62 -0.32 -1.07 7.33
N ARG A 63 -0.86 -1.71 8.38
CA ARG A 63 -0.42 -1.51 9.77
C ARG A 63 1.03 -1.86 10.00
N GLU A 64 1.44 -3.05 9.57
CA GLU A 64 2.82 -3.54 9.72
C GLU A 64 3.82 -2.66 8.96
N MET A 65 3.51 -2.32 7.71
CA MET A 65 4.36 -1.47 6.90
C MET A 65 4.44 -0.04 7.42
N TYR A 66 3.31 0.51 7.90
CA TYR A 66 3.29 1.82 8.55
C TYR A 66 4.12 1.81 9.84
N ALA A 67 3.95 0.81 10.70
CA ALA A 67 4.74 0.68 11.92
C ALA A 67 6.25 0.58 11.60
N LEU A 68 6.61 -0.17 10.57
CA LEU A 68 8.00 -0.32 10.14
C LEU A 68 8.59 1.01 9.64
N VAL A 69 7.87 1.73 8.78
CA VAL A 69 8.27 3.08 8.31
C VAL A 69 8.42 4.06 9.47
N ARG A 70 7.50 4.03 10.44
CA ARG A 70 7.60 4.86 11.67
C ARG A 70 8.81 4.52 12.52
N SER A 71 9.23 3.25 12.56
CA SER A 71 10.42 2.80 13.28
C SER A 71 11.74 3.08 12.53
N GLN A 72 11.68 3.24 11.20
CA GLN A 72 12.82 3.50 10.34
C GLN A 72 12.51 4.65 9.37
N PRO A 73 12.73 5.93 9.76
CA PRO A 73 12.32 7.09 8.95
C PRO A 73 12.95 7.21 7.55
N SER A 74 14.01 6.44 7.26
CA SER A 74 14.62 6.36 5.93
C SER A 74 13.98 5.32 5.01
N LEU A 75 13.03 4.52 5.52
CA LEU A 75 12.27 3.53 4.77
C LEU A 75 11.02 4.17 4.16
N SER A 76 10.73 3.78 2.92
CA SER A 76 9.42 3.97 2.30
C SER A 76 8.88 2.61 1.83
N VAL A 77 7.56 2.45 1.88
CA VAL A 77 6.89 1.25 1.37
C VAL A 77 5.98 1.62 0.22
N HIS A 78 6.13 0.95 -0.93
CA HIS A 78 5.37 1.22 -2.14
C HIS A 78 4.52 0.01 -2.52
N LEU A 79 3.21 0.11 -2.35
CA LEU A 79 2.26 -0.88 -2.84
C LEU A 79 1.92 -0.59 -4.30
N ILE A 80 2.10 -1.58 -5.17
CA ILE A 80 1.85 -1.48 -6.61
C ILE A 80 1.09 -2.71 -7.12
N SER A 81 0.49 -2.60 -8.31
CA SER A 81 0.01 -3.79 -9.02
C SER A 81 1.18 -4.59 -9.57
N GLY A 82 1.22 -5.88 -9.24
CA GLY A 82 2.11 -6.86 -9.87
C GLY A 82 1.61 -7.36 -11.24
N GLN A 83 0.37 -7.02 -11.61
CA GLN A 83 -0.25 -7.44 -12.87
C GLN A 83 0.00 -6.45 -14.02
N ARG A 84 0.40 -5.21 -13.72
CA ARG A 84 0.72 -4.21 -14.72
C ARG A 84 2.10 -4.45 -15.32
N GLU A 85 2.15 -4.64 -16.63
CA GLU A 85 3.40 -4.84 -17.37
C GLU A 85 4.43 -3.74 -17.07
N ARG A 86 5.68 -4.14 -16.85
CA ARG A 86 6.83 -3.27 -16.53
C ARG A 86 6.71 -2.43 -15.26
N LEU A 87 5.64 -2.54 -14.47
CA LEU A 87 5.49 -1.72 -13.25
C LEU A 87 6.46 -2.14 -12.15
N ILE A 88 6.73 -3.43 -12.00
CA ILE A 88 7.73 -3.94 -11.06
C ILE A 88 9.12 -3.42 -11.43
N GLU A 89 9.50 -3.51 -12.70
CA GLU A 89 10.77 -2.99 -13.22
C GLU A 89 10.91 -1.49 -12.94
N LYS A 90 9.88 -0.70 -13.30
CA LYS A 90 9.84 0.74 -12.99
C LYS A 90 10.00 1.01 -11.49
N ALA A 91 9.33 0.25 -10.63
CA ALA A 91 9.42 0.45 -9.19
C ALA A 91 10.84 0.16 -8.66
N LEU A 92 11.47 -0.93 -9.11
CA LEU A 92 12.86 -1.25 -8.78
C LEU A 92 13.82 -0.13 -9.20
N LEU A 93 13.63 0.40 -10.42
CA LEU A 93 14.40 1.54 -10.96
C LEU A 93 14.04 2.90 -10.33
N GLY A 94 13.03 2.96 -9.46
CA GLY A 94 12.59 4.22 -8.83
C GLY A 94 11.84 5.16 -9.78
N GLN A 95 11.19 4.61 -10.81
CA GLN A 95 10.48 5.34 -11.87
C GLN A 95 8.95 5.16 -11.80
N ALA A 96 8.42 4.50 -10.77
CA ALA A 96 6.99 4.27 -10.58
C ALA A 96 6.27 5.45 -9.87
N PHE A 97 6.74 6.68 -10.06
CA PHE A 97 6.12 7.86 -9.42
C PHE A 97 4.66 8.00 -9.81
N GLY A 98 3.80 8.21 -8.81
CA GLY A 98 2.36 8.35 -9.02
C GLY A 98 1.62 7.04 -9.27
N GLU A 99 2.28 5.88 -9.20
CA GLU A 99 1.62 4.58 -9.27
C GLU A 99 1.29 4.07 -7.88
N GLY A 100 0.16 3.37 -7.71
CA GLY A 100 -0.22 2.72 -6.45
C GLY A 100 -0.25 3.63 -5.21
N THR A 101 0.17 3.07 -4.07
CA THR A 101 0.12 3.71 -2.75
C THR A 101 1.49 3.74 -2.11
N LEU A 102 1.90 4.91 -1.64
CA LEU A 102 3.16 5.09 -0.91
C LEU A 102 2.90 5.28 0.58
N ILE A 103 3.65 4.60 1.43
CA ILE A 103 3.61 4.76 2.89
C ILE A 103 4.90 5.46 3.33
N ARG A 104 4.77 6.56 4.07
CA ARG A 104 5.84 7.41 4.60
C ARG A 104 5.61 7.83 6.05
#